data_AF-A0A422PG39-F1
#
_entry.id   AF-A0A422PG39-F1
#
_cell.length_a   1.000
_cell.length_b   1.000
_cell.length_c   1.000
_cell.angle_alpha   90.00
_cell.angle_beta   90.00
_cell.angle_gamma   90.00
#
_symmetry.space_group_name_H-M   'P 1'
#
loop_
_entity.id
_entity.type
_entity.pdbx_description
1 polymer ?
#
loop_
_entity_poly.entity_id
_entity_poly.type
_entity_poly.pdbx_seq_one_letter_code
_entity_poly.pdbx_strand_id
1 'polypeptide(L)'
;MLHGCSLLRSNALHNPGPFLDGALQLIKLHLAHKNATADGNATACRAIESEFLREVEVFRPCFTMSSSLTVAKLYTKKLHGALSYFRLHDDPLMRQLDLILGKQSMRHSASGHSGLFKASVAAQSGAVSPLEEREETVLPAELPHPPKPDPAATPREGALKLPLRHRGHWVLRDPEIAITRAERRSDPW
;
A
#
# COMPACT_ATOMS: atom_id res chain seq x y z
N MET A 1 30.30 36.00 -9.40
CA MET A 1 30.62 34.69 -8.80
C MET A 1 29.88 34.58 -7.48
N LEU A 2 29.13 33.49 -7.30
CA LEU A 2 28.60 32.90 -6.06
C LEU A 2 27.70 33.78 -5.15
N HIS A 3 26.38 33.60 -5.26
CA HIS A 3 25.46 33.79 -4.13
C HIS A 3 24.99 32.42 -3.66
N GLY A 4 25.55 31.97 -2.54
CA GLY A 4 25.24 30.72 -1.88
C GLY A 4 23.93 30.82 -1.12
N CYS A 5 22.88 30.19 -1.65
CA CYS A 5 21.73 29.81 -0.84
C CYS A 5 22.03 28.46 -0.20
N SER A 6 22.24 28.44 1.12
CA SER A 6 22.39 27.21 1.88
C SER A 6 21.07 26.44 1.85
N LEU A 7 21.03 25.36 1.07
CA LEU A 7 20.00 24.34 1.18
C LEU A 7 20.13 23.69 2.56
N LEU A 8 19.23 24.04 3.48
CA LEU A 8 19.05 23.34 4.74
C LEU A 8 18.54 21.93 4.43
N ARG A 9 19.48 21.00 4.16
CA ARG A 9 19.20 19.57 4.06
C ARG A 9 18.89 19.05 5.45
N SER A 10 17.61 18.81 5.70
CA SER A 10 17.15 18.06 6.87
C SER A 10 17.66 16.61 6.75
N ASN A 11 18.56 16.22 7.64
CA ASN A 11 19.04 14.84 7.78
C ASN A 11 18.09 14.05 8.70
N ALA A 12 16.85 13.86 8.27
CA ALA A 12 15.94 12.94 8.96
C ALA A 12 16.24 11.49 8.52
N LEU A 13 16.82 10.73 9.44
CA LEU A 13 17.12 9.30 9.43
C LEU A 13 15.97 8.44 8.84
N HIS A 14 15.94 8.21 7.53
CA HIS A 14 15.34 7.08 6.80
C HIS A 14 15.83 7.25 5.34
N ASN A 15 15.88 6.19 4.52
CA ASN A 15 16.30 6.26 3.11
C ASN A 15 15.94 7.62 2.48
N PRO A 16 16.90 8.41 1.94
CA PRO A 16 16.61 9.76 1.45
C PRO A 16 15.49 9.61 0.44
N GLY A 17 14.31 10.05 0.85
CA GLY A 17 13.06 9.77 0.17
C GLY A 17 12.61 11.05 -0.47
N PRO A 18 13.24 11.51 -1.58
CA PRO A 18 12.79 12.71 -2.29
C PRO A 18 11.30 12.63 -2.64
N PHE A 19 10.75 11.41 -2.72
CA PHE A 19 9.34 11.14 -2.82
C PHE A 19 8.54 11.63 -1.61
N LEU A 20 8.94 11.25 -0.40
CA LEU A 20 8.21 11.63 0.81
C LEU A 20 8.26 13.14 1.02
N ASP A 21 9.42 13.75 0.82
CA ASP A 21 9.59 15.20 0.96
C ASP A 21 8.73 15.96 -0.05
N GLY A 22 8.75 15.56 -1.33
CA GLY A 22 7.90 16.15 -2.36
C GLY A 22 6.41 15.93 -2.09
N ALA A 23 6.01 14.72 -1.67
CA ALA A 23 4.63 14.43 -1.32
C ALA A 23 4.15 15.29 -0.13
N LEU A 24 4.96 15.42 0.92
CA LEU A 24 4.64 16.26 2.07
C LEU A 24 4.55 17.74 1.69
N GLN A 25 5.42 18.23 0.81
CA GLN A 25 5.37 19.61 0.32
C GLN A 25 4.06 19.89 -0.43
N LEU A 26 3.63 18.99 -1.32
CA LEU A 26 2.35 19.13 -2.02
C LEU A 26 1.15 19.13 -1.06
N ILE A 27 1.17 18.27 -0.03
CA ILE A 27 0.12 18.24 1.00
C ILE A 27 0.14 19.52 1.84
N LYS A 28 1.33 20.05 2.16
CA LYS A 28 1.47 21.31 2.90
C LYS A 28 0.88 22.48 2.12
N LEU A 29 1.18 22.59 0.82
CA LEU A 29 0.61 23.63 -0.05
C LEU A 29 -0.91 23.50 -0.19
N HIS A 30 -1.43 22.28 -0.31
CA HIS A 30 -2.87 22.02 -0.31
C HIS A 30 -3.56 22.51 0.97
N LEU A 31 -2.99 22.21 2.14
CA LEU A 31 -3.53 22.69 3.42
C LEU A 31 -3.38 24.21 3.58
N ALA A 32 -2.24 24.77 3.17
CA ALA A 32 -2.02 26.21 3.19
C ALA A 32 -3.03 26.95 2.30
N HIS A 33 -3.34 26.42 1.12
CA HIS A 33 -4.34 27.00 0.23
C HIS A 33 -5.74 26.98 0.86
N LYS A 34 -6.12 25.89 1.53
CA LYS A 34 -7.40 25.81 2.25
C LYS A 34 -7.51 26.87 3.35
N ASN A 35 -6.44 27.07 4.11
CA ASN A 35 -6.40 28.10 5.15
C ASN A 35 -6.48 29.51 4.54
N ALA A 36 -5.68 29.80 3.51
CA ALA A 36 -5.70 31.09 2.82
C ALA A 36 -7.07 31.41 2.18
N THR A 37 -7.77 30.38 1.70
CA THR A 37 -9.14 30.52 1.17
C THR A 37 -10.14 30.85 2.29
N ALA A 38 -10.01 30.21 3.45
CA ALA A 38 -10.83 30.51 4.62
C ALA A 38 -10.61 31.95 5.12
N ASP A 39 -9.37 32.43 5.04
CA ASP A 39 -8.98 33.80 5.42
C ASP A 39 -9.34 34.86 4.35
N GLY A 40 -9.83 34.44 3.17
CA GLY A 40 -10.16 35.35 2.06
C GLY A 40 -8.97 36.04 1.40
N ASN A 41 -7.75 35.53 1.61
CA ASN A 41 -6.53 36.17 1.11
C ASN A 41 -6.20 35.72 -0.33
N ALA A 42 -6.78 36.42 -1.31
CA ALA A 42 -6.61 36.13 -2.73
C ALA A 42 -5.14 36.18 -3.21
N THR A 43 -4.27 36.99 -2.58
CA THR A 43 -2.85 37.08 -2.97
C THR A 43 -2.08 35.84 -2.57
N ALA A 44 -2.32 35.34 -1.34
CA ALA A 44 -1.75 34.11 -0.85
C ALA A 44 -2.23 32.91 -1.67
N CYS A 45 -3.53 32.85 -2.02
CA CYS A 45 -4.05 31.77 -2.86
C CYS A 45 -3.31 31.68 -4.20
N ARG A 46 -3.16 32.79 -4.93
CA ARG A 46 -2.45 32.81 -6.23
C ARG A 46 -0.98 32.39 -6.11
N ALA A 47 -0.30 32.85 -5.06
CA ALA A 47 1.08 32.46 -4.79
C ALA A 47 1.20 30.95 -4.56
N ILE A 48 0.31 30.39 -3.73
CA ILE A 48 0.29 28.96 -3.40
C ILE A 48 -0.08 28.13 -4.64
N GLU A 49 -1.03 28.56 -5.47
CA GLU A 49 -1.37 27.89 -6.74
C GLU A 49 -0.15 27.82 -7.66
N SER A 50 0.59 28.93 -7.82
CA SER A 50 1.79 28.96 -8.65
C SER A 50 2.91 28.04 -8.13
N GLU A 51 3.09 28.00 -6.80
CA GLU A 51 4.09 27.14 -6.18
C GLU A 51 3.68 25.67 -6.29
N PHE A 52 2.39 25.36 -6.11
CA PHE A 52 1.86 24.01 -6.24
C PHE A 52 2.11 23.43 -7.64
N LEU A 53 1.81 24.20 -8.69
CA LEU A 53 2.07 23.77 -10.07
C LEU A 53 3.56 23.51 -10.32
N ARG A 54 4.43 24.38 -9.81
CA ARG A 54 5.89 24.22 -9.93
C ARG A 54 6.38 22.96 -9.24
N GLU A 55 5.91 22.69 -8.01
CA GLU A 55 6.28 21.49 -7.26
C GLU A 55 5.72 20.20 -7.88
N VAL A 56 4.53 20.25 -8.50
CA VAL A 56 3.98 19.09 -9.23
C VAL A 56 4.90 18.67 -10.36
N GLU A 57 5.42 19.60 -11.15
CA GLU A 57 6.35 19.28 -12.25
C GLU A 57 7.66 18.66 -11.75
N VAL A 58 8.19 19.15 -10.62
CA VAL A 58 9.39 18.57 -9.98
C VAL A 58 9.10 17.19 -9.38
N PHE A 59 7.89 16.98 -8.86
CA PHE A 59 7.50 15.74 -8.22
C PHE A 59 7.23 14.59 -9.21
N ARG A 60 6.76 14.87 -10.43
CA ARG A 60 6.38 13.84 -11.43
C ARG A 60 7.47 12.78 -11.72
N PRO A 61 8.74 13.14 -11.99
CA PRO A 61 9.80 12.15 -12.19
C PRO A 61 10.04 11.30 -10.94
N CYS A 62 10.01 11.94 -9.76
CA CYS A 62 10.20 11.25 -8.49
C CYS A 62 9.07 10.26 -8.20
N PHE A 63 7.82 10.65 -8.50
CA PHE A 63 6.65 9.78 -8.38
C PHE A 63 6.77 8.57 -9.32
N THR A 64 7.17 8.78 -10.58
CA THR A 64 7.30 7.71 -11.57
C THR A 64 8.29 6.64 -11.10
N MET A 65 9.48 7.05 -10.63
CA MET A 65 10.52 6.15 -10.12
C MET A 65 10.12 5.42 -8.83
N SER A 66 9.30 6.06 -7.99
CA SER A 66 8.91 5.53 -6.68
C SER A 66 7.50 4.91 -6.65
N SER A 67 6.81 4.85 -7.78
CA SER A 67 5.39 4.48 -7.87
C SER A 67 5.07 3.09 -7.35
N SER A 68 6.02 2.14 -7.42
CA SER A 68 5.86 0.78 -6.92
C SER A 68 6.19 0.61 -5.43
N LEU A 69 6.70 1.65 -4.77
CA LEU A 69 7.07 1.59 -3.35
C LEU A 69 5.83 1.56 -2.45
N THR A 70 5.97 0.90 -1.31
CA THR A 70 4.94 0.85 -0.26
C THR A 70 4.57 2.26 0.22
N VAL A 71 5.55 3.15 0.35
CA VAL A 71 5.35 4.55 0.74
C VAL A 71 4.46 5.30 -0.25
N ALA A 72 4.62 5.06 -1.56
CA ALA A 72 3.79 5.72 -2.57
C ALA A 72 2.31 5.36 -2.43
N LYS A 73 2.01 4.10 -2.08
CA LYS A 73 0.63 3.63 -1.85
C LYS A 73 -0.04 4.36 -0.69
N LEU A 74 0.70 4.69 0.38
CA LEU A 74 0.16 5.40 1.55
C LEU A 74 -0.33 6.82 1.22
N TYR A 75 0.40 7.52 0.34
CA TYR A 75 0.10 8.91 -0.03
C TYR A 75 -0.79 9.03 -1.28
N THR A 76 -1.02 7.94 -2.02
CA THR A 76 -1.78 7.96 -3.29
C THR A 76 -3.15 8.65 -3.15
N LYS A 77 -3.95 8.29 -2.14
CA LYS A 77 -5.27 8.91 -1.92
C LYS A 77 -5.18 10.39 -1.55
N LYS A 78 -4.18 10.77 -0.75
CA LYS A 78 -3.98 12.15 -0.31
C LYS A 78 -3.53 13.05 -1.47
N LEU A 79 -2.60 12.56 -2.30
CA LEU A 79 -2.13 13.24 -3.50
C LEU A 79 -3.25 13.39 -4.53
N HIS A 80 -4.03 12.34 -4.77
CA HIS A 80 -5.21 12.40 -5.64
C HIS A 80 -6.20 13.47 -5.17
N GLY A 81 -6.49 13.52 -3.86
CA GLY A 81 -7.36 14.54 -3.28
C GLY A 81 -6.82 15.97 -3.39
N ALA A 82 -5.49 16.16 -3.26
CA ALA A 82 -4.85 17.46 -3.44
C ALA A 82 -4.92 17.93 -4.90
N LEU A 83 -4.54 17.08 -5.86
CA LEU A 83 -4.63 17.39 -7.29
C LEU A 83 -6.08 17.69 -7.72
N SER A 84 -7.05 16.95 -7.16
CA SER A 84 -8.48 17.16 -7.44
C SER A 84 -8.97 18.50 -6.92
N TYR A 85 -8.50 18.91 -5.74
CA TYR A 85 -8.85 20.20 -5.15
C TYR A 85 -8.36 21.37 -6.02
N PHE A 86 -7.15 21.28 -6.57
CA PHE A 86 -6.60 22.25 -7.53
C PHE A 86 -7.15 22.07 -8.97
N ARG A 87 -8.15 21.19 -9.19
CA ARG A 87 -8.83 20.95 -10.48
C ARG A 87 -7.91 20.46 -11.61
N LEU A 88 -6.84 19.75 -11.26
CA LEU A 88 -5.85 19.22 -12.21
C LEU A 88 -6.27 17.84 -12.74
N HIS A 89 -7.46 17.76 -13.36
CA HIS A 89 -8.02 16.49 -13.83
C HIS A 89 -7.30 15.91 -15.05
N ASP A 90 -6.79 16.78 -15.94
CA ASP A 90 -6.06 16.36 -17.14
C ASP A 90 -4.56 16.09 -16.90
N ASP A 91 -4.11 16.21 -15.64
CA ASP A 91 -2.70 16.03 -15.29
C ASP A 91 -2.25 14.56 -15.47
N PRO A 92 -1.06 14.31 -16.05
CA PRO A 92 -0.51 12.97 -16.17
C PRO A 92 -0.39 12.23 -14.83
N LEU A 93 -0.05 12.95 -13.75
CA LEU A 93 0.04 12.40 -12.40
C LEU A 93 -1.34 11.97 -11.89
N MET A 94 -2.39 12.74 -12.19
CA MET A 94 -3.77 12.37 -11.84
C MET A 94 -4.16 11.04 -12.48
N ARG A 95 -3.91 10.90 -13.79
CA ARG A 95 -4.20 9.65 -14.53
C ARG A 95 -3.42 8.45 -13.97
N GLN A 96 -2.17 8.65 -13.56
CA GLN A 96 -1.38 7.60 -12.93
C GLN A 96 -1.97 7.18 -11.57
N LEU A 97 -2.40 8.14 -10.76
CA LEU A 97 -3.04 7.87 -9.47
C LEU A 97 -4.37 7.14 -9.64
N ASP A 98 -5.19 7.52 -10.61
CA ASP A 98 -6.45 6.82 -10.94
C ASP A 98 -6.22 5.35 -11.29
N LEU A 99 -5.21 5.08 -12.13
CA LEU A 99 -4.85 3.72 -12.50
C LEU A 99 -4.38 2.91 -11.28
N ILE A 100 -3.65 3.52 -10.35
CA ILE A 100 -3.19 2.85 -9.12
C ILE A 100 -4.38 2.55 -8.21
N LEU A 101 -5.26 3.53 -7.98
CA LEU A 101 -6.45 3.37 -7.13
C LEU A 101 -7.44 2.37 -7.71
N GLY A 102 -7.67 2.41 -9.03
CA GLY A 102 -8.51 1.44 -9.74
C GLY A 102 -7.97 0.02 -9.63
N LYS A 103 -6.66 -0.19 -9.87
CA LYS A 103 -6.02 -1.50 -9.73
C LYS A 103 -6.08 -2.02 -8.29
N GLN A 104 -5.87 -1.16 -7.28
CA GLN A 104 -5.98 -1.56 -5.88
C GLN A 104 -7.42 -1.98 -5.54
N SER A 105 -8.42 -1.20 -5.94
CA SER A 105 -9.84 -1.52 -5.72
C SER A 105 -10.23 -2.87 -6.36
N MET A 106 -9.81 -3.10 -7.60
CA MET A 106 -10.08 -4.37 -8.31
C MET A 106 -9.35 -5.58 -7.71
N ARG A 107 -8.16 -5.40 -7.12
CA ARG A 107 -7.44 -6.50 -6.44
C ARG A 107 -8.17 -6.94 -5.18
N HIS A 108 -8.76 -6.00 -4.44
CA HIS A 108 -9.56 -6.32 -3.25
C HIS A 108 -10.86 -7.07 -3.60
N SER A 109 -11.47 -6.81 -4.76
CA SER A 109 -12.62 -7.61 -5.23
C SER A 109 -12.21 -8.95 -5.83
N ALA A 110 -11.05 -9.04 -6.49
CA ALA A 110 -10.51 -10.28 -7.03
C ALA A 110 -10.06 -11.28 -5.93
N SER A 111 -9.66 -10.82 -4.75
CA SER A 111 -9.44 -11.72 -3.60
C SER A 111 -10.71 -12.39 -3.07
N GLY A 112 -11.89 -11.89 -3.46
CA GLY A 112 -13.20 -12.51 -3.19
C GLY A 112 -13.77 -13.31 -4.36
N HIS A 113 -13.20 -13.21 -5.57
CA HIS A 113 -13.67 -13.95 -6.73
C HIS A 113 -12.77 -15.15 -7.00
N SER A 114 -13.10 -16.24 -6.30
CA SER A 114 -12.84 -17.60 -6.78
C SER A 114 -13.22 -17.66 -8.26
N GLY A 115 -12.23 -17.79 -9.14
CA GLY A 115 -12.45 -17.91 -10.57
C GLY A 115 -13.51 -18.98 -10.87
N LEU A 116 -14.55 -18.56 -11.57
CA LEU A 116 -15.63 -19.40 -12.10
C LEU A 116 -15.09 -20.32 -13.20
N PHE A 117 -14.19 -21.25 -12.86
CA PHE A 117 -14.17 -22.52 -13.57
C PHE A 117 -15.20 -23.40 -12.89
N LYS A 118 -16.33 -23.60 -13.59
CA LYS A 118 -17.38 -24.57 -13.26
C LYS A 118 -16.75 -25.96 -13.05
N ALA A 119 -16.34 -26.27 -11.84
CA ALA A 119 -16.42 -27.63 -11.34
C ALA A 119 -17.83 -27.80 -10.77
N SER A 120 -18.57 -28.74 -11.35
CA SER A 120 -19.90 -29.14 -10.90
C SER A 120 -19.90 -29.36 -9.38
N VAL A 121 -20.57 -28.47 -8.64
CA VAL A 121 -20.76 -28.61 -7.20
C VAL A 121 -21.83 -29.68 -7.00
N ALA A 122 -21.39 -30.93 -6.95
CA ALA A 122 -22.07 -31.92 -6.13
C ALA A 122 -21.96 -31.41 -4.68
N ALA A 123 -23.12 -31.26 -4.03
CA ALA A 123 -23.21 -30.93 -2.63
C ALA A 123 -22.31 -31.85 -1.79
N GLN A 124 -21.32 -31.29 -1.11
CA GLN A 124 -20.59 -31.99 -0.05
C GLN A 124 -20.92 -31.35 1.29
N SER A 125 -22.08 -31.74 1.81
CA SER A 125 -22.25 -31.88 3.25
C SER A 125 -21.26 -32.94 3.75
N GLY A 126 -20.25 -32.54 4.53
CA GLY A 126 -19.44 -33.47 5.32
C GLY A 126 -17.98 -33.71 4.89
N ALA A 127 -17.40 -32.92 3.98
CA ALA A 127 -15.98 -33.05 3.63
C ALA A 127 -15.11 -32.07 4.43
N VAL A 128 -14.21 -32.62 5.26
CA VAL A 128 -13.12 -31.90 5.93
C VAL A 128 -12.39 -31.05 4.89
N SER A 129 -12.23 -29.75 5.14
CA SER A 129 -11.55 -28.83 4.23
C SER A 129 -10.16 -29.39 3.87
N PRO A 130 -9.72 -29.36 2.59
CA PRO A 130 -8.39 -29.84 2.21
C PRO A 130 -7.25 -29.02 2.85
N LEU A 131 -7.59 -27.86 3.41
CA LEU A 131 -6.66 -27.03 4.17
C LEU A 131 -6.60 -27.41 5.65
N GLU A 132 -7.60 -28.12 6.17
CA GLU A 132 -7.71 -28.50 7.58
C GLU A 132 -6.98 -29.82 7.90
N GLU A 133 -6.53 -29.94 9.14
CA GLU A 133 -6.05 -31.23 9.64
C GLU A 133 -7.23 -32.16 9.90
N ARG A 134 -7.03 -33.45 9.63
CA ARG A 134 -8.06 -34.46 9.94
C ARG A 134 -8.22 -34.67 11.45
N GLU A 135 -7.11 -34.49 12.17
CA GLU A 135 -7.00 -34.57 13.63
C GLU A 135 -6.10 -33.42 14.05
N GLU A 136 -6.43 -32.75 15.15
CA GLU A 136 -5.66 -31.61 15.64
C GLU A 136 -4.33 -32.10 16.23
N THR A 137 -3.23 -31.83 15.51
CA THR A 137 -1.90 -32.22 15.95
C THR A 137 -1.15 -31.04 16.56
N VAL A 138 -0.49 -31.28 17.70
CA VAL A 138 0.37 -30.31 18.39
C VAL A 138 1.80 -30.79 18.29
N LEU A 139 2.67 -29.97 17.69
CA LEU A 139 4.09 -30.30 17.61
C LEU A 139 4.75 -30.10 18.98
N PRO A 140 5.77 -30.90 19.35
CA PRO A 140 6.45 -30.75 20.64
C PRO A 140 7.04 -29.35 20.89
N ALA A 141 7.43 -28.64 19.83
CA ALA A 141 7.96 -27.28 19.90
C ALA A 141 6.90 -26.21 20.27
N GLU A 142 5.62 -26.58 20.29
CA GLU A 142 4.47 -25.68 20.43
C GLU A 142 3.70 -25.93 21.74
N LEU A 143 4.25 -26.78 22.63
CA LEU A 143 3.69 -27.04 23.95
C LEU A 143 3.97 -25.87 24.90
N PRO A 144 3.07 -25.59 25.87
CA PRO A 144 1.84 -26.34 26.16
C PRO A 144 0.63 -25.93 25.31
N HIS A 145 0.64 -24.73 24.73
CA HIS A 145 -0.49 -24.19 23.94
C HIS A 145 0.02 -23.67 22.60
N PRO A 146 -0.35 -24.29 21.47
CA PRO A 146 0.12 -23.85 20.17
C PRO A 146 -0.43 -22.45 19.84
N PRO A 147 0.42 -21.51 19.37
CA PRO A 147 0.00 -20.15 19.03
C PRO A 147 -0.74 -20.12 17.69
N LYS A 148 -1.98 -20.62 17.68
CA LYS A 148 -2.81 -20.66 16.47
C LYS A 148 -3.28 -19.25 16.10
N PRO A 149 -3.07 -18.80 14.85
CA PRO A 149 -3.60 -17.52 14.40
C PRO A 149 -5.13 -17.57 14.29
N ASP A 150 -5.75 -16.40 14.45
CA ASP A 150 -7.20 -16.25 14.28
C ASP A 150 -7.62 -16.65 12.86
N PRO A 151 -8.55 -17.61 12.67
CA PRO A 151 -9.03 -18.01 11.35
C PRO A 151 -9.75 -16.89 10.59
N ALA A 152 -10.23 -15.84 11.28
CA ALA A 152 -10.84 -14.68 10.64
C ALA A 152 -9.82 -13.70 10.05
N ALA A 153 -8.54 -13.79 10.45
CA ALA A 153 -7.50 -12.91 9.94
C ALA A 153 -7.12 -13.28 8.51
N THR A 154 -7.12 -12.28 7.62
CA THR A 154 -6.75 -12.49 6.22
C THR A 154 -5.22 -12.48 6.07
N PRO A 155 -4.61 -13.49 5.40
CA PRO A 155 -3.18 -13.50 5.15
C PRO A 155 -2.73 -12.30 4.30
N ARG A 156 -1.47 -11.88 4.45
CA ARG A 156 -0.88 -10.80 3.63
C ARG A 156 -0.97 -11.05 2.12
N GLU A 157 -0.96 -9.96 1.35
CA GLU A 157 -1.10 -10.01 -0.12
C GLU A 157 -0.02 -10.92 -0.75
N GLY A 158 -0.46 -11.93 -1.50
CA GLY A 158 0.44 -12.87 -2.19
C GLY A 158 0.96 -14.04 -1.34
N ALA A 159 0.47 -14.20 -0.10
CA ALA A 159 0.79 -15.33 0.77
C ALA A 159 0.33 -16.68 0.17
N LEU A 160 1.08 -17.74 0.46
CA LEU A 160 0.77 -19.11 0.06
C LEU A 160 -0.27 -19.74 1.00
N LYS A 161 -1.37 -20.22 0.42
CA LYS A 161 -2.33 -21.08 1.11
C LYS A 161 -1.79 -22.50 1.23
N LEU A 162 -0.94 -22.72 2.23
CA LEU A 162 -0.41 -24.06 2.55
C LEU A 162 -1.45 -24.87 3.36
N PRO A 163 -1.57 -26.19 3.12
CA PRO A 163 -2.33 -27.07 3.99
C PRO A 163 -1.76 -27.06 5.41
N LEU A 164 -2.64 -27.12 6.41
CA LEU A 164 -2.24 -27.07 7.81
C LEU A 164 -1.25 -28.19 8.19
N ARG A 165 -1.34 -29.37 7.58
CA ARG A 165 -0.46 -30.52 7.85
C ARG A 165 1.00 -30.33 7.46
N HIS A 166 1.27 -29.47 6.48
CA HIS A 166 2.61 -29.22 5.99
C HIS A 166 3.19 -27.92 6.56
N ARG A 167 2.58 -27.39 7.63
CA ARG A 167 3.13 -26.25 8.37
C ARG A 167 4.35 -26.72 9.17
N GLY A 168 5.47 -26.01 9.04
CA GLY A 168 6.63 -26.25 9.91
C GLY A 168 6.33 -25.88 11.36
N HIS A 169 5.58 -24.78 11.57
CA HIS A 169 5.14 -24.28 12.87
C HIS A 169 3.89 -23.39 12.69
N TRP A 170 3.02 -23.31 13.68
CA TRP A 170 1.89 -22.38 13.75
C TRP A 170 2.26 -20.91 13.63
N VAL A 171 3.43 -20.48 14.12
CA VAL A 171 3.91 -19.09 13.97
C VAL A 171 4.06 -18.73 12.50
N LEU A 172 4.54 -19.65 11.65
CA LEU A 172 4.66 -19.43 10.19
C LEU A 172 3.30 -19.31 9.47
N ARG A 173 2.19 -19.52 10.19
CA ARG A 173 0.83 -19.33 9.70
C ARG A 173 0.26 -17.97 10.06
N ASP A 174 0.98 -17.18 10.86
CA ASP A 174 0.59 -15.81 11.16
C ASP A 174 0.47 -14.99 9.86
N PRO A 175 -0.64 -14.25 9.69
CA PRO A 175 -0.92 -13.49 8.47
C PRO A 175 0.17 -12.48 8.09
N GLU A 176 0.94 -11.95 9.05
CA GLU A 176 1.99 -10.96 8.82
C GLU A 176 3.28 -11.57 8.25
N ILE A 177 3.55 -12.84 8.58
CA ILE A 177 4.78 -13.55 8.19
C ILE A 177 4.51 -14.73 7.24
N ALA A 178 3.25 -15.01 6.90
CA ALA A 178 2.88 -16.06 5.98
C ALA A 178 3.65 -15.96 4.64
N ILE A 179 4.49 -16.95 4.36
CA ILE A 179 5.41 -16.92 3.20
C ILE A 179 4.69 -16.66 1.87
N THR A 180 5.24 -15.78 1.06
CA THR A 180 4.74 -15.44 -0.28
C THR A 180 5.37 -16.30 -1.36
N ARG A 181 4.76 -16.32 -2.57
CA ARG A 181 5.35 -16.99 -3.74
C ARG A 181 6.73 -16.47 -4.13
N ALA A 182 7.01 -15.20 -3.85
CA ALA A 182 8.29 -14.57 -4.17
C ALA A 182 9.38 -15.02 -3.18
N GLU A 183 9.10 -14.94 -1.89
CA GLU A 183 10.01 -15.38 -0.83
C GLU A 183 10.27 -16.89 -0.90
N ARG A 184 9.28 -17.71 -1.29
CA ARG A 184 9.47 -19.18 -1.42
C ARG A 184 10.59 -19.60 -2.39
N ARG A 185 11.04 -18.69 -3.25
CA ARG A 185 12.15 -18.93 -4.19
C ARG A 185 13.52 -18.77 -3.53
N SER A 186 13.62 -17.97 -2.47
CA SER A 186 14.85 -17.73 -1.71
C SER A 186 14.83 -18.45 -0.36
N ASP A 187 13.67 -18.49 0.28
CA ASP A 187 13.50 -18.90 1.67
C ASP A 187 12.59 -20.16 1.75
N PRO A 188 13.03 -21.20 2.48
CA PRO A 188 12.31 -22.48 2.52
C PRO A 188 11.10 -22.50 3.46
N TRP A 189 10.94 -21.53 4.37
CA TRP A 189 9.91 -21.49 5.41
C TRP A 189 9.35 -20.10 5.62
#